data_AF-D5VFC1-F1
#
_entry.id   AF-D5VFC1-F1
#
_cell.length_a   1.000
_cell.length_b   1.000
_cell.length_c   1.000
_cell.angle_alpha   90.00
_cell.angle_beta   90.00
_cell.angle_gamma   90.00
#
_symmetry.space_group_name_H-M   'P 1'
#
loop_
_entity.id
_entity.type
_entity.pdbx_description
1 polymer ?
#
loop_
_entity_poly.entity_id
_entity_poly.type
_entity_poly.pdbx_seq_one_letter_code
_entity_poly.pdbx_strand_id
1 'polypeptide(L)' 'MGLRPDKSLAEEDFQDPSAAWVAQRFGVSLEEAEWVLVLYRFQALYPEGPEPGRFYCEAL' A
#
# COMPACT_ATOMS: atom_id res chain seq x y z
N MET A 1 -1.95 27.99 30.33
CA MET A 1 -2.88 27.59 29.25
C MET A 1 -2.14 26.64 28.34
N GLY A 2 -2.43 25.33 28.43
CA GLY A 2 -1.80 24.34 27.57
C GLY A 2 -2.47 24.35 26.20
N LEU A 3 -1.68 24.57 25.15
CA LEU A 3 -2.10 24.35 23.77
C LEU A 3 -2.48 22.87 23.64
N ARG A 4 -3.78 22.61 23.45
CA ARG A 4 -4.24 21.27 23.06
C ARG A 4 -3.68 21.02 21.67
N PRO A 5 -3.06 19.87 21.39
CA PRO A 5 -2.72 19.52 20.02
C PRO A 5 -4.02 19.46 19.23
N ASP A 6 -4.06 20.26 18.17
CA ASP A 6 -5.16 20.35 17.23
C ASP A 6 -5.42 18.94 16.67
N LYS A 7 -6.57 18.35 17.03
CA LYS A 7 -6.93 16.95 16.75
C LYS A 7 -7.52 16.81 15.34
N SER A 8 -7.09 17.66 14.40
CA SER A 8 -7.81 17.88 13.14
C SER A 8 -6.91 17.86 11.88
N LEU A 9 -5.63 17.47 12.01
CA LEU A 9 -4.69 17.39 10.88
C LEU A 9 -4.48 15.98 10.30
N ALA A 10 -5.21 14.95 10.75
CA ALA A 10 -4.85 13.56 10.46
C ALA A 10 -5.92 12.74 9.73
N GLU A 11 -6.71 13.39 8.87
CA GLU A 11 -7.39 12.74 7.76
C GLU A 11 -6.99 13.50 6.48
N GLU A 12 -5.67 13.63 6.25
CA GLU A 12 -5.22 13.84 4.88
C GLU A 12 -5.79 12.67 4.08
N ASP A 13 -6.53 13.01 3.02
CA ASP A 13 -7.10 12.11 2.04
C ASP A 13 -5.93 11.34 1.38
N PHE A 14 -5.40 10.33 2.07
CA PHE A 14 -4.35 9.45 1.60
C PHE A 14 -4.98 8.60 0.50
N GLN A 15 -5.08 9.18 -0.69
CA GLN A 15 -5.48 8.46 -1.87
C GLN A 15 -4.40 7.44 -2.19
N ASP A 16 -4.81 6.18 -2.27
CA ASP A 16 -3.96 5.11 -2.77
C ASP A 16 -3.37 5.51 -4.13
N PRO A 17 -2.04 5.34 -4.34
CA PRO A 17 -1.43 5.63 -5.63
C PRO A 17 -2.06 4.76 -6.72
N SER A 18 -2.34 5.35 -7.88
CA SER A 18 -2.86 4.60 -9.04
C SER A 18 -1.75 3.80 -9.72
N ALA A 19 -2.10 2.70 -10.39
CA ALA A 19 -1.13 1.87 -11.11
C ALA A 19 -0.39 2.67 -12.19
N ALA A 20 -1.07 3.61 -12.87
CA ALA A 20 -0.45 4.49 -13.86
C ALA A 20 0.61 5.41 -13.24
N TRP A 21 0.33 5.97 -12.05
CA TRP A 21 1.30 6.77 -11.33
C TRP A 21 2.52 5.93 -10.92
N VAL A 22 2.30 4.71 -10.41
CA VAL A 22 3.35 3.77 -10.04
C VAL A 22 4.21 3.40 -11.25
N ALA A 23 3.58 3.02 -12.37
CA ALA A 23 4.28 2.68 -13.61
C ALA A 23 5.19 3.82 -14.08
N GLN A 24 4.67 5.05 -14.11
CA GLN A 24 5.45 6.23 -14.47
C GLN A 24 6.58 6.51 -13.48
N ARG A 25 6.32 6.39 -12.18
CA ARG A 25 7.27 6.75 -11.11
C ARG A 25 8.46 5.80 -11.03
N PHE A 26 8.22 4.51 -11.29
CA PHE A 26 9.21 3.45 -11.17
C PHE A 26 9.75 2.95 -12.51
N GLY A 27 9.19 3.40 -13.65
CA GLY A 27 9.64 2.99 -14.97
C GLY A 27 9.34 1.52 -15.28
N VAL A 28 8.22 1.01 -14.75
CA VAL A 28 7.76 -0.37 -14.93
C VAL A 28 6.51 -0.41 -15.82
N SER A 29 6.16 -1.58 -16.32
CA SER A 29 4.90 -1.79 -17.04
C SER A 29 3.69 -1.59 -16.12
N LEU A 30 2.51 -1.41 -16.74
CA LEU A 30 1.26 -1.27 -15.98
C LEU A 30 0.95 -2.54 -15.16
N GLU A 31 1.20 -3.72 -15.74
CA GLU A 31 1.01 -5.01 -15.07
C GLU A 31 1.93 -5.15 -13.84
N GLU A 32 3.21 -4.82 -13.98
CA GLU A 32 4.14 -4.81 -12.85
C GLU A 32 3.72 -3.81 -11.77
N ALA A 33 3.20 -2.65 -12.17
CA ALA A 33 2.69 -1.64 -11.24
C ALA A 33 1.46 -2.12 -10.46
N GLU A 34 0.56 -2.88 -11.09
CA GLU A 34 -0.58 -3.51 -10.42
C GLU A 34 -0.11 -4.51 -9.35
N TRP A 35 0.89 -5.33 -9.67
CA TRP A 35 1.50 -6.25 -8.70
C TRP A 35 2.18 -5.53 -7.53
N VAL A 36 2.86 -4.41 -7.79
CA VAL A 36 3.45 -3.58 -6.72
C VAL A 36 2.37 -3.07 -5.77
N LEU A 37 1.22 -2.64 -6.27
CA LEU A 37 0.10 -2.19 -5.43
C LEU A 37 -0.51 -3.33 -4.60
N VAL A 38 -0.61 -4.53 -5.18
CA VAL A 38 -1.04 -5.73 -4.44
C VAL A 38 -0.09 -6.00 -3.28
N LEU A 39 1.22 -5.99 -3.53
CA LEU A 39 2.23 -6.22 -2.49
C LEU A 39 2.21 -5.13 -1.42
N TYR A 40 2.08 -3.87 -1.81
CA TYR A 40 1.97 -2.73 -0.89
C TYR A 40 0.77 -2.86 0.05
N ARG A 41 -0.41 -3.16 -0.49
CA ARG A 41 -1.62 -3.41 0.31
C ARG A 41 -1.49 -4.63 1.19
N PHE A 42 -0.85 -5.68 0.68
CA PHE A 42 -0.58 -6.89 1.43
C PHE A 42 0.30 -6.59 2.65
N GLN A 43 1.38 -5.82 2.48
CA GLN A 43 2.24 -5.39 3.59
C GLN A 43 1.47 -4.55 4.62
N ALA A 44 0.59 -3.66 4.17
CA ALA A 44 -0.23 -2.84 5.07
C ALA A 44 -1.15 -3.70 5.96
N LEU A 45 -1.65 -4.82 5.43
CA LEU A 45 -2.50 -5.76 6.16
C LEU A 45 -1.69 -6.76 7.02
N TYR A 46 -0.47 -7.10 6.60
CA TYR A 46 0.40 -8.08 7.23
C TYR A 46 1.81 -7.52 7.44
N PRO A 47 2.00 -6.57 8.37
CA PRO A 47 3.27 -5.86 8.55
C PRO A 47 4.40 -6.78 9.05
N GLU A 48 4.07 -7.79 9.85
CA GLU A 48 5.01 -8.83 10.33
C GLU A 48 5.24 -9.95 9.28
N GLY A 49 4.66 -9.80 8.09
CA GLY A 49 4.67 -10.79 7.04
C GLY A 49 3.54 -11.82 7.16
N PRO A 50 3.29 -12.58 6.09
CA PRO A 50 2.28 -13.63 6.09
C PRO A 50 2.67 -14.80 7.01
N GLU A 51 1.72 -15.31 7.79
CA GLU A 51 1.89 -16.60 8.47
C GLU A 51 2.06 -17.72 7.42
N PRO A 52 3.12 -18.55 7.50
CA PRO A 52 3.30 -19.70 6.62
C PRO A 52 2.04 -20.58 6.61
N GLY A 53 1.54 -20.91 5.41
CA GLY A 53 0.37 -21.77 5.24
C GLY A 53 -0.99 -21.06 5.17
N ARG A 54 -1.05 -19.72 5.34
CA ARG A 54 -2.29 -18.94 5.12
C ARG A 54 -2.49 -18.45 3.69
N PHE A 55 -1.40 -18.28 2.94
CA PHE A 55 -1.43 -17.78 1.58
C PHE A 55 -0.76 -18.82 0.69
N TYR A 56 -1.59 -19.55 -0.07
CA TYR A 56 -1.10 -20.44 -1.12
C TYR A 56 -1.02 -19.62 -2.40
N CYS A 57 0.19 -19.37 -2.89
CA CYS A 57 0.37 -19.02 -4.29
C CYS A 57 0.09 -20.30 -5.08
N GLU A 58 -1.15 -20.49 -5.54
CA GLU A 58 -1.39 -21.48 -6.58
C GLU A 58 -0.61 -21.04 -7.82
N ALA A 59 0.26 -21.92 -8.33
CA ALA A 59 0.98 -21.68 -9.56
C ALA A 59 -0.05 -21.58 -10.69
N LEU A 60 -0.18 -20.39 -11.27
CA LEU A 60 -0.94 -20.13 -12.50
C LEU A 60 -0.28 -20.80 -13.71
#